data_AF-A0A5D2Y4Q2-F1
#
_entry.id   AF-A0A5D2Y4Q2-F1
#
_cell.length_a   1.000
_cell.length_b   1.000
_cell.length_c   1.000
_cell.angle_alpha   90.00
_cell.angle_beta   90.00
_cell.angle_gamma   90.00
#
_symmetry.space_group_name_H-M   'P 1'
#
loop_
_entity.id
_entity.type
_entity.pdbx_description
1 polymer ?
#
loop_
_entity_poly.entity_id
_entity_poly.type
_entity_poly.pdbx_seq_one_letter_code
_entity_poly.pdbx_strand_id
1 'polypeptide(L)'
;MMKKHRRQVFFSGIITAIGISLHNFPEGMAVFLGSMKGLRVGLNLALAIALHNIPEGVAVALPVYFATQSKWQAFKLATLSGFAEPLGVVIVSYLFPSSLSPEILEGLLGSVGGVMAFLTLHEMLPLAFDYAGQKQAVKAVFFGMAFMSASLYFLELSLPKDMSL
;
A
#
# COMPACT_ATOMS: atom_id res chain seq x y z
N MET A 1 -17.90 18.45 -21.11
CA MET A 1 -16.83 17.42 -21.09
C MET A 1 -15.98 17.47 -19.81
N MET A 2 -15.43 18.62 -19.41
CA MET A 2 -14.57 18.77 -18.22
C MET A 2 -15.17 18.32 -16.87
N LYS A 3 -16.46 18.54 -16.62
CA LYS A 3 -17.12 18.11 -15.37
C LYS A 3 -17.19 16.58 -15.22
N LYS A 4 -17.39 15.86 -16.33
CA LYS A 4 -17.46 14.37 -16.32
C LYS A 4 -16.09 13.77 -16.02
N HIS A 5 -15.04 14.30 -16.64
CA HIS A 5 -13.66 13.88 -16.41
C HIS A 5 -13.21 14.16 -14.96
N ARG A 6 -13.46 15.36 -14.42
CA ARG A 6 -13.17 15.66 -13.00
C ARG A 6 -13.87 14.71 -12.03
N ARG A 7 -15.13 14.34 -12.31
CA ARG A 7 -15.88 13.38 -11.49
C ARG A 7 -15.26 11.99 -11.54
N GLN A 8 -14.82 11.54 -12.71
CA GLN A 8 -14.14 10.24 -12.87
C GLN A 8 -12.82 10.20 -12.10
N VAL A 9 -11.98 11.24 -12.22
CA VAL A 9 -10.70 11.33 -11.49
C VAL A 9 -10.93 11.37 -9.97
N PHE A 10 -11.98 12.06 -9.51
CA PHE A 10 -12.34 12.04 -8.09
C PHE A 10 -12.74 10.65 -7.61
N PHE A 11 -13.55 9.93 -8.40
CA PHE A 11 -13.93 8.55 -8.08
C PHE A 11 -12.71 7.63 -8.04
N SER A 12 -11.77 7.76 -8.97
CA SER A 12 -10.52 6.99 -8.94
C SER A 12 -9.73 7.27 -7.66
N GLY A 13 -9.69 8.53 -7.20
CA GLY A 13 -9.11 8.87 -5.89
C GLY A 13 -9.81 8.20 -4.71
N ILE A 14 -11.14 8.09 -4.72
CA ILE A 14 -11.91 7.39 -3.68
C ILE A 14 -11.66 5.87 -3.73
N ILE A 15 -11.70 5.26 -4.93
CA ILE A 15 -11.45 3.83 -5.10
C ILE A 15 -10.04 3.49 -4.63
N THR A 16 -9.06 4.30 -5.02
CA THR A 16 -7.67 4.18 -4.60
C THR A 16 -7.54 4.31 -3.08
N ALA A 17 -8.22 5.28 -2.46
CA ALA A 17 -8.23 5.44 -1.00
C ALA A 17 -8.80 4.21 -0.28
N ILE A 18 -9.94 3.67 -0.75
CA ILE A 18 -10.57 2.47 -0.17
C ILE A 18 -9.65 1.26 -0.32
N GLY A 19 -9.09 1.07 -1.51
CA GLY A 19 -8.21 -0.05 -1.79
C GLY A 19 -6.92 -0.01 -0.97
N ILE A 20 -6.30 1.17 -0.85
CA ILE A 20 -5.13 1.37 0.01
C ILE A 20 -5.51 1.16 1.47
N SER A 21 -6.65 1.67 1.97
CA SER A 21 -7.10 1.34 3.34
C SER A 21 -7.20 -0.17 3.59
N LEU A 22 -7.66 -0.95 2.62
CA LEU A 22 -7.74 -2.41 2.73
C LEU A 22 -6.35 -3.08 2.72
N HIS A 23 -5.35 -2.47 2.08
CA HIS A 23 -3.96 -2.92 2.06
C HIS A 23 -3.23 -2.60 3.37
N ASN A 24 -3.39 -1.37 3.84
CA ASN A 24 -2.75 -0.83 5.04
C ASN A 24 -3.24 -1.55 6.31
N PHE A 25 -4.46 -2.10 6.30
CA PHE A 25 -4.97 -2.85 7.43
C PHE A 25 -4.09 -4.08 7.77
N PRO A 26 -3.79 -5.01 6.83
CA PRO A 26 -2.86 -6.12 7.11
C PRO A 26 -1.40 -5.69 7.35
N GLU A 27 -0.94 -4.57 6.80
CA GLU A 27 0.37 -4.02 7.16
C GLU A 27 0.44 -3.64 8.64
N GLY A 28 -0.60 -2.99 9.16
CA GLY A 28 -0.74 -2.71 10.59
C GLY A 28 -0.71 -3.99 11.42
N MET A 29 -1.38 -5.05 10.95
CA MET A 29 -1.30 -6.36 11.62
C MET A 29 0.13 -6.92 11.64
N ALA A 30 0.85 -6.79 10.52
CA ALA A 30 2.24 -7.23 10.40
C ALA A 30 3.16 -6.47 11.36
N VAL A 31 2.97 -5.15 11.55
CA VAL A 31 3.72 -4.35 12.55
C VAL A 31 3.56 -4.94 13.95
N PHE A 32 2.32 -5.23 14.37
CA PHE A 32 2.07 -5.83 15.68
C PHE A 32 2.74 -7.21 15.81
N LEU A 33 2.49 -8.12 14.85
CA LEU A 33 3.05 -9.47 14.88
C LEU A 33 4.58 -9.46 14.84
N GLY A 34 5.18 -8.55 14.08
CA GLY A 34 6.63 -8.32 14.06
C GLY A 34 7.15 -7.81 15.40
N SER A 35 6.43 -6.90 16.06
CA SER A 35 6.80 -6.43 17.40
C SER A 35 6.78 -7.53 18.46
N MET A 36 5.90 -8.53 18.32
CA MET A 36 5.85 -9.70 19.20
C MET A 36 7.08 -10.61 19.05
N LYS A 37 7.81 -10.53 17.92
CA LYS A 37 9.10 -11.21 17.72
C LYS A 37 10.29 -10.44 18.32
N GLY A 38 10.07 -9.21 18.79
CA GLY A 38 11.04 -8.38 19.47
C GLY A 38 11.03 -6.92 18.99
N LEU A 39 11.39 -6.00 19.89
CA LEU A 39 11.35 -4.56 19.63
C LEU A 39 12.14 -4.14 18.38
N ARG A 40 13.32 -4.73 18.16
CA ARG A 40 14.16 -4.43 16.98
C ARG A 40 13.46 -4.82 15.67
N VAL A 41 12.79 -5.97 15.64
CA VAL A 41 12.05 -6.45 14.47
C VAL A 41 10.85 -5.54 14.21
N GLY A 42 10.07 -5.25 15.25
CA GLY A 42 8.92 -4.34 15.15
C GLY A 42 9.30 -2.94 14.66
N LEU A 43 10.37 -2.34 15.21
CA LEU A 43 10.82 -1.00 14.79
C LEU A 43 11.33 -0.99 13.35
N ASN A 44 12.12 -1.99 12.94
CA ASN A 44 12.58 -2.10 11.56
C ASN A 44 11.42 -2.23 10.58
N LEU A 45 10.42 -3.06 10.91
CA LEU A 45 9.25 -3.27 10.08
C LEU A 45 8.38 -2.00 10.02
N ALA A 46 8.14 -1.34 11.15
CA ALA A 46 7.40 -0.08 11.20
C ALA A 46 8.07 1.02 10.36
N LEU A 47 9.40 1.13 10.40
CA LEU A 47 10.14 2.08 9.58
C LEU A 47 10.05 1.74 8.09
N ALA A 48 10.15 0.46 7.73
CA ALA A 48 10.01 0.01 6.35
C ALA A 48 8.61 0.33 5.79
N ILE A 49 7.56 0.03 6.55
CA ILE A 49 6.17 0.31 6.18
C ILE A 49 5.94 1.83 6.12
N ALA A 50 6.45 2.61 7.06
CA ALA A 50 6.33 4.07 7.01
C ALA A 50 6.92 4.68 5.72
N LEU A 51 8.02 4.11 5.21
CA LEU A 51 8.60 4.51 3.92
C LEU A 51 7.75 4.04 2.72
N HIS A 52 7.12 2.87 2.82
CA HIS A 52 6.19 2.34 1.81
C HIS A 52 4.93 3.22 1.66
N ASN A 53 4.43 3.75 2.78
CA ASN A 53 3.17 4.51 2.80
C ASN A 53 3.29 5.91 2.19
N ILE A 54 4.52 6.42 2.00
CA ILE A 54 4.74 7.70 1.33
C ILE A 54 4.27 7.64 -0.14
N PRO A 55 4.77 6.70 -0.98
CA PRO A 55 4.21 6.44 -2.31
C PRO A 55 2.69 6.21 -2.34
N GLU A 56 2.16 5.43 -1.41
CA GLU A 56 0.72 5.12 -1.35
C GLU A 56 -0.13 6.35 -1.03
N GLY A 57 0.28 7.15 -0.05
CA GLY A 57 -0.37 8.41 0.27
C GLY A 57 -0.39 9.36 -0.93
N VAL A 58 0.69 9.39 -1.72
CA VAL A 58 0.74 10.16 -2.98
C VAL A 58 -0.23 9.60 -4.02
N ALA A 59 -0.35 8.27 -4.13
CA ALA A 59 -1.29 7.61 -5.04
C ALA A 59 -2.76 7.96 -4.71
N VAL A 60 -3.12 8.11 -3.42
CA VAL A 60 -4.44 8.62 -3.01
C VAL A 60 -4.58 10.12 -3.26
N ALA A 61 -3.56 10.90 -2.92
CA ALA A 61 -3.65 12.36 -2.88
C ALA A 61 -3.72 12.99 -4.28
N LEU A 62 -2.96 12.48 -5.26
CA LEU A 62 -2.86 13.09 -6.59
C LEU A 62 -4.19 13.10 -7.37
N PRO A 63 -4.94 11.99 -7.52
CA PRO A 63 -6.23 12.01 -8.21
C PRO A 63 -7.22 12.97 -7.53
N VAL A 64 -7.28 12.96 -6.19
CA VAL A 64 -8.16 13.86 -5.43
C VAL A 64 -7.78 15.32 -5.67
N TYR A 65 -6.49 15.64 -5.67
CA TYR A 65 -6.01 16.98 -5.96
C TYR A 65 -6.34 17.40 -7.39
N PHE A 66 -6.08 16.57 -8.39
CA PHE A 66 -6.38 16.93 -9.79
C PHE A 66 -7.88 17.12 -10.03
N ALA A 67 -8.73 16.35 -9.35
CA ALA A 67 -10.18 16.50 -9.46
C ALA A 67 -10.73 17.73 -8.73
N THR A 68 -10.22 18.03 -7.52
CA THR A 68 -10.80 19.02 -6.59
C THR A 68 -10.04 20.34 -6.55
N GLN A 69 -8.78 20.35 -6.98
CA GLN A 69 -7.81 21.44 -6.81
C GLN A 69 -7.55 21.82 -5.35
N SER A 70 -7.92 20.96 -4.39
CA SER A 70 -7.75 21.21 -2.96
C SER A 70 -6.70 20.28 -2.36
N LYS A 71 -5.55 20.85 -1.97
CA LYS A 71 -4.49 20.12 -1.24
C LYS A 71 -5.01 19.53 0.08
N TRP A 72 -5.92 20.25 0.73
CA TRP A 72 -6.49 19.82 2.01
C TRP A 72 -7.41 18.61 1.87
N GLN A 73 -8.23 18.54 0.81
CA GLN A 73 -9.06 17.36 0.55
C GLN A 73 -8.19 16.14 0.22
N ALA A 74 -7.15 16.32 -0.59
CA ALA A 74 -6.19 15.29 -0.91
C ALA A 74 -5.46 14.76 0.34
N PHE A 75 -4.94 15.67 1.17
CA PHE A 75 -4.28 15.32 2.42
C PHE A 75 -5.23 14.57 3.38
N LYS A 76 -6.45 15.08 3.56
CA LYS A 76 -7.46 14.43 4.41
C LYS A 76 -7.76 13.01 3.97
N LEU A 77 -7.99 12.78 2.68
CA LEU A 77 -8.34 11.44 2.20
C LEU A 77 -7.16 10.47 2.35
N ALA A 78 -5.94 10.90 2.00
CA ALA A 78 -4.73 10.09 2.19
C ALA A 78 -4.44 9.79 3.67
N THR A 79 -4.69 10.75 4.57
CA THR A 79 -4.53 10.54 6.01
C THR A 79 -5.60 9.57 6.54
N LEU A 80 -6.84 9.72 6.07
CA LEU A 80 -7.94 8.83 6.44
C LEU A 80 -7.70 7.39 6.01
N SER A 81 -7.10 7.16 4.83
CA SER A 81 -6.73 5.81 4.41
C SER A 81 -5.60 5.23 5.27
N GLY A 82 -4.59 6.05 5.61
CA GLY A 82 -3.49 5.63 6.47
C GLY A 82 -3.92 5.22 7.89
N PHE A 83 -5.06 5.69 8.40
CA PHE A 83 -5.59 5.24 9.70
C PHE A 83 -5.99 3.76 9.72
N ALA A 84 -6.05 3.07 8.57
CA ALA A 84 -6.29 1.64 8.52
C ALA A 84 -5.16 0.82 9.18
N GLU A 85 -3.91 1.27 9.13
CA GLU A 85 -2.76 0.63 9.82
C GLU A 85 -2.90 0.59 11.34
N PRO A 86 -3.04 1.73 12.05
CA PRO A 86 -3.20 1.70 13.50
C PRO A 86 -4.47 0.97 13.91
N LEU A 87 -5.52 0.99 13.08
CA LEU A 87 -6.70 0.17 13.30
C LEU A 87 -6.37 -1.34 13.20
N GLY A 88 -5.57 -1.73 12.21
CA GLY A 88 -5.04 -3.09 12.07
C GLY A 88 -4.28 -3.56 13.31
N VAL A 89 -3.38 -2.71 13.82
CA VAL A 89 -2.63 -2.95 15.08
C VAL A 89 -3.59 -3.17 16.26
N VAL A 90 -4.55 -2.27 16.44
CA VAL A 90 -5.50 -2.33 17.58
C VAL A 90 -6.38 -3.57 17.49
N ILE A 91 -6.92 -3.88 16.32
CA ILE A 91 -7.81 -5.03 16.15
C ILE A 91 -7.05 -6.34 16.35
N VAL A 92 -5.88 -6.49 15.75
CA VAL A 92 -5.10 -7.74 15.90
C VAL A 92 -4.59 -7.92 17.32
N SER A 93 -4.15 -6.84 17.99
CA SER A 93 -3.65 -6.92 19.37
C SER A 93 -4.74 -7.28 20.37
N TYR A 94 -5.98 -6.85 20.12
CA TYR A 94 -7.14 -7.18 20.96
C TYR A 94 -7.69 -8.58 20.71
N LEU A 95 -7.87 -8.97 19.44
CA LEU A 95 -8.50 -10.24 19.07
C LEU A 95 -7.52 -11.42 19.07
N PHE A 96 -6.24 -11.17 18.78
CA PHE A 96 -5.20 -12.19 18.63
C PHE A 96 -3.92 -11.81 19.40
N PRO A 97 -3.99 -11.61 20.72
CA PRO A 97 -2.87 -11.09 21.51
C PRO A 97 -1.64 -12.02 21.56
N SER A 98 -1.82 -13.33 21.34
CA SER A 98 -0.76 -14.34 21.47
C SER A 98 -0.15 -14.74 20.14
N SER A 99 -0.98 -14.91 19.11
CA SER A 99 -0.57 -15.30 17.75
C SER A 99 -1.77 -15.29 16.79
N LEU A 100 -1.52 -15.00 15.51
CA LEU A 100 -2.42 -15.35 14.40
C LEU A 100 -2.12 -16.77 13.92
N SER A 101 -3.12 -17.53 13.47
CA SER A 101 -2.85 -18.78 12.75
C SER A 101 -2.11 -18.46 11.44
N PRO A 102 -1.07 -19.22 11.07
CA PRO A 102 -0.35 -19.03 9.82
C PRO A 102 -1.27 -19.06 8.59
N GLU A 103 -2.26 -19.96 8.57
CA GLU A 103 -3.21 -20.11 7.48
C GLU A 103 -4.08 -18.85 7.30
N ILE A 104 -4.48 -18.22 8.41
CA ILE A 104 -5.24 -16.96 8.39
C ILE A 104 -4.35 -15.84 7.86
N LEU A 105 -3.09 -15.77 8.32
CA LEU A 105 -2.14 -14.74 7.88
C LEU A 105 -1.84 -14.85 6.38
N GLU A 106 -1.55 -16.06 5.89
CA GLU A 106 -1.31 -16.34 4.47
C GLU A 106 -2.54 -16.02 3.62
N GLY A 107 -3.73 -16.41 4.06
CA GLY A 107 -4.99 -16.08 3.37
C GLY A 107 -5.25 -14.57 3.29
N LEU A 108 -4.96 -13.84 4.38
CA LEU A 108 -5.04 -12.38 4.41
C LEU A 108 -4.04 -11.73 3.44
N LEU A 109 -2.77 -12.14 3.50
CA LEU A 109 -1.72 -11.61 2.61
C LEU A 109 -2.02 -11.89 1.13
N GLY A 110 -2.50 -13.09 0.79
CA GLY A 110 -2.93 -13.43 -0.56
C GLY A 110 -4.10 -12.56 -1.04
N SER A 111 -5.09 -12.32 -0.17
CA SER A 111 -6.23 -11.45 -0.47
C SER A 111 -5.79 -10.00 -0.72
N VAL A 112 -4.86 -9.50 0.09
CA VAL A 112 -4.27 -8.17 -0.05
C VAL A 112 -3.48 -8.03 -1.35
N GLY A 113 -2.68 -9.04 -1.70
CA GLY A 113 -1.97 -9.08 -2.98
C GLY A 113 -2.92 -8.98 -4.17
N GLY A 114 -4.08 -9.66 -4.09
CA GLY A 114 -5.15 -9.55 -5.09
C GLY A 114 -5.74 -8.13 -5.20
N VAL A 115 -6.02 -7.48 -4.06
CA VAL A 115 -6.51 -6.09 -4.02
C VAL A 115 -5.49 -5.14 -4.65
N MET A 116 -4.21 -5.27 -4.34
CA MET A 116 -3.15 -4.42 -4.91
C MET A 116 -2.93 -4.66 -6.39
N ALA A 117 -3.04 -5.91 -6.86
CA ALA A 117 -3.01 -6.21 -8.28
C ALA A 117 -4.17 -5.54 -9.02
N PHE A 118 -5.40 -5.62 -8.46
CA PHE A 118 -6.56 -4.94 -9.02
C PHE A 118 -6.36 -3.42 -9.05
N LEU A 119 -5.98 -2.78 -7.94
CA LEU A 119 -5.77 -1.33 -7.88
C LEU A 119 -4.69 -0.88 -8.87
N THR A 120 -3.57 -1.61 -8.94
CA THR A 120 -2.47 -1.27 -9.83
C THR A 120 -2.91 -1.33 -11.30
N LEU A 121 -3.58 -2.42 -11.70
CA LEU A 121 -3.95 -2.65 -13.09
C LEU A 121 -5.19 -1.87 -13.54
N HIS A 122 -6.19 -1.72 -12.66
CA HIS A 122 -7.48 -1.13 -13.01
C HIS A 122 -7.54 0.37 -12.74
N GLU A 123 -6.82 0.87 -11.73
CA GLU A 123 -6.86 2.29 -11.35
C GLU A 123 -5.56 3.02 -11.66
N MET A 124 -4.44 2.58 -11.07
CA MET A 124 -3.19 3.33 -11.12
C MET A 124 -2.55 3.35 -12.51
N LEU A 125 -2.54 2.22 -13.22
CA LEU A 125 -1.93 2.13 -14.55
C LEU A 125 -2.71 2.93 -15.60
N PRO A 126 -4.06 2.84 -15.70
CA PRO A 126 -4.84 3.70 -16.60
C PRO A 126 -4.66 5.19 -16.26
N LEU A 127 -4.64 5.54 -14.97
CA LEU A 127 -4.38 6.92 -14.55
C LEU A 127 -2.99 7.39 -14.99
N ALA A 128 -1.97 6.55 -14.86
CA ALA A 128 -0.62 6.87 -15.34
C ALA A 128 -0.57 7.04 -16.86
N PHE A 129 -1.35 6.26 -17.62
CA PHE A 129 -1.48 6.45 -19.07
C PHE A 129 -2.12 7.79 -19.43
N ASP A 130 -3.18 8.17 -18.72
CA ASP A 130 -3.89 9.44 -18.98
C ASP A 130 -3.03 10.67 -18.66
N TYR A 131 -2.20 10.63 -17.61
CA TYR A 131 -1.44 11.79 -17.14
C TYR A 131 0.02 11.86 -17.61
N ALA A 132 0.74 10.74 -17.63
CA ALA A 132 2.16 10.70 -18.04
C ALA A 132 2.35 10.18 -19.49
N GLY A 133 1.31 9.59 -20.07
CA GLY A 133 1.36 8.95 -21.38
C GLY A 133 1.90 7.52 -21.30
N GLN A 134 1.39 6.67 -22.19
CA GLN A 134 1.65 5.22 -22.20
C GLN A 134 3.14 4.86 -22.18
N LYS A 135 3.97 5.56 -22.98
CA LYS A 135 5.42 5.29 -23.04
C LYS A 135 6.13 5.54 -21.71
N GLN A 136 5.77 6.60 -20.99
CA GLN A 136 6.41 6.92 -19.71
C GLN A 136 5.94 5.99 -18.60
N ALA A 137 4.62 5.73 -18.54
CA ALA A 137 4.03 4.82 -17.57
C ALA A 137 4.59 3.39 -17.69
N VAL A 138 4.70 2.84 -18.91
CA VAL A 138 5.28 1.51 -19.12
C VAL A 138 6.75 1.47 -18.65
N LYS A 139 7.55 2.50 -18.96
CA LYS A 139 8.94 2.58 -18.45
C LYS A 139 8.99 2.60 -16.93
N ALA A 140 8.11 3.37 -16.28
CA ALA A 140 8.04 3.45 -14.83
C ALA A 140 7.66 2.10 -14.19
N VAL A 141 6.72 1.36 -14.79
CA VAL A 141 6.34 0.01 -14.34
C VAL A 141 7.52 -0.95 -14.43
N PHE A 142 8.20 -1.03 -15.57
CA PHE A 142 9.36 -1.92 -15.72
C PHE A 142 10.52 -1.55 -14.80
N PHE A 143 10.75 -0.25 -14.59
CA PHE A 143 11.73 0.22 -13.63
C PHE A 143 11.36 -0.20 -12.20
N GLY A 144 10.10 -0.02 -11.80
CA GLY A 144 9.59 -0.46 -10.50
C GLY A 144 9.72 -1.98 -10.30
N MET A 145 9.38 -2.77 -11.32
CA MET A 145 9.56 -4.23 -11.30
C MET A 145 11.03 -4.63 -11.12
N ALA A 146 11.95 -4.00 -11.86
CA ALA A 146 13.37 -4.27 -11.72
C ALA A 146 13.90 -3.87 -10.34
N PHE A 147 13.48 -2.72 -9.81
CA PHE A 147 13.83 -2.26 -8.48
C PHE A 147 13.35 -3.22 -7.39
N MET A 148 12.10 -3.69 -7.48
CA MET A 148 11.54 -4.67 -6.54
C MET A 148 12.21 -6.03 -6.65
N SER A 149 12.53 -6.49 -7.86
CA SER A 149 13.28 -7.74 -8.03
C SER A 149 14.67 -7.65 -7.41
N ALA A 150 15.37 -6.53 -7.60
CA ALA A 150 16.67 -6.30 -6.99
C ALA A 150 16.58 -6.20 -5.46
N SER A 151 15.57 -5.52 -4.92
CA SER A 151 15.40 -5.40 -3.46
C SER A 151 15.13 -6.75 -2.81
N LEU A 152 14.30 -7.60 -3.42
CA LEU A 152 14.05 -8.97 -2.96
C LEU A 152 15.31 -9.83 -3.03
N TYR A 153 16.09 -9.73 -4.12
CA TYR A 153 17.36 -10.44 -4.25
C TYR A 153 18.37 -10.02 -3.16
N PHE A 154 18.51 -8.72 -2.89
CA PHE A 154 19.38 -8.24 -1.81
C PHE A 154 18.88 -8.63 -0.43
N LEU A 155 17.57 -8.67 -0.23
CA LEU A 155 16.96 -9.17 1.01
C LEU A 155 17.32 -10.64 1.23
N GLU A 156 17.18 -11.48 0.21
CA GLU A 156 17.52 -12.90 0.26
C GLU A 156 19.01 -13.13 0.60
N LEU A 157 19.92 -12.34 0.00
CA LEU A 157 21.35 -12.37 0.34
C LEU A 157 21.66 -11.94 1.78
N SER A 158 20.81 -11.08 2.36
CA SER A 158 21.00 -10.52 3.70
C SER A 158 20.38 -11.41 4.79
N LEU A 159 19.50 -12.33 4.42
CA LEU A 159 18.84 -13.23 5.35
C LEU A 159 19.78 -14.40 5.73
N PRO A 160 19.77 -14.83 7.01
CA PRO A 160 20.36 -16.10 7.40
C PRO A 160 19.81 -17.25 6.54
N LYS A 161 20.64 -18.25 6.20
CA LYS A 161 20.23 -19.37 5.31
C LYS A 161 19.07 -20.22 5.86
N ASP A 162 18.78 -20.12 7.14
CA ASP A 162 17.63 -20.74 7.82
C ASP A 162 16.33 -19.92 7.69
N MET A 163 16.41 -18.71 7.13
CA MET A 163 15.29 -17.78 6.89
C MET A 163 15.14 -17.39 5.41
N SER A 164 15.88 -18.02 4.47
CA SER A 164 15.69 -17.79 3.04
C SER A 164 14.33 -18.32 2.59
N LEU A 165 13.59 -17.50 1.82
CA LEU A 165 12.27 -17.78 1.27
C LEU A 165 12.24 -19.01 0.34
#